data_AF-A0A948YB01-F1
#
_entry.id   AF-A0A948YB01-F1
#
_cell.length_a   1.000
_cell.length_b   1.000
_cell.length_c   1.000
_cell.angle_alpha   90.00
_cell.angle_beta   90.00
_cell.angle_gamma   90.00
#
_symmetry.space_group_name_H-M   'P 1'
#
loop_
_entity.id
_entity.type
_entity.pdbx_description
1 polymer ?
#
loop_
_entity_poly.entity_id
_entity_poly.type
_entity_poly.pdbx_seq_one_letter_code
_entity_poly.pdbx_strand_id
1 'polypeptide(L)' 'MKDFHGVIQKLKGHLAKGKDVKVLDKEVANALEISQAKFATIKKRNSTPYESILKFCKKEELCCNELFFD' A
#
# COMPACT_ATOMS: atom_id res chain seq x y z
N MET A 1 1.61 15.73 2.32
CA MET A 1 1.93 14.31 2.63
C MET A 1 0.63 13.55 2.54
N LYS A 2 0.50 12.58 1.64
CA LYS A 2 -0.76 11.84 1.46
C LYS A 2 -1.10 11.03 2.70
N ASP A 3 -2.38 11.04 3.07
CA ASP A 3 -2.91 10.12 4.07
C ASP A 3 -2.72 8.67 3.61
N PHE A 4 -2.78 7.74 4.57
CA PHE A 4 -2.62 6.31 4.29
C PHE A 4 -3.56 5.81 3.18
N HIS A 5 -4.77 6.35 3.09
CA HIS A 5 -5.71 6.06 1.99
C HIS A 5 -5.16 6.42 0.61
N GLY A 6 -4.51 7.57 0.47
CA GLY A 6 -3.90 8.00 -0.80
C GLY A 6 -2.72 7.10 -1.18
N VAL A 7 -1.90 6.72 -0.20
CA VAL A 7 -0.81 5.75 -0.38
C VAL A 7 -1.35 4.39 -0.84
N ILE A 8 -2.43 3.90 -0.22
CA ILE A 8 -3.10 2.66 -0.65
C ILE A 8 -3.60 2.77 -2.09
N GLN A 9 -4.14 3.91 -2.50
CA GLN A 9 -4.62 4.11 -3.88
C GLN A 9 -3.48 4.01 -4.89
N LYS A 10 -2.34 4.66 -4.61
CA LYS A 10 -1.13 4.57 -5.43
C LYS A 10 -0.57 3.15 -5.45
N LEU A 11 -0.52 2.47 -4.29
CA LEU A 11 -0.17 1.06 -4.18
C LEU A 11 -1.06 0.17 -5.05
N LYS A 12 -2.38 0.36 -4.99
CA LYS A 12 -3.34 -0.38 -5.82
C LYS A 12 -3.09 -0.13 -7.31
N GLY A 13 -2.81 1.11 -7.70
CA GLY A 13 -2.43 1.45 -9.07
C GLY A 13 -1.17 0.73 -9.51
N HIS A 14 -0.15 0.67 -8.64
CA HIS A 14 1.09 -0.05 -8.94
C HIS A 14 0.92 -1.56 -9.02
N LEU A 15 0.17 -2.15 -8.09
CA LEU A 15 -0.17 -3.57 -8.08
C LEU A 15 -1.07 -3.98 -9.27
N ALA A 16 -1.86 -3.04 -9.79
CA ALA A 16 -2.67 -3.23 -11.00
C ALA A 16 -1.84 -3.04 -12.28
N LYS A 17 -0.66 -2.42 -12.21
CA LYS A 17 0.16 -2.14 -13.38
C LYS A 17 0.64 -3.46 -13.99
N GLY A 18 0.15 -3.77 -15.18
CA GLY A 18 0.43 -5.04 -15.88
C GLY A 18 -0.61 -6.15 -15.65
N LYS A 19 -1.68 -5.88 -14.89
CA LYS A 19 -2.80 -6.80 -14.75
C LYS A 19 -4.13 -6.03 -14.87
N ASP A 20 -4.99 -6.43 -15.81
CA ASP A 20 -6.36 -5.91 -15.91
C ASP A 20 -7.27 -6.51 -14.82
N VAL A 21 -6.84 -6.42 -13.56
CA VAL A 21 -7.61 -6.88 -12.41
C VAL A 21 -7.66 -5.83 -11.33
N LYS A 22 -8.85 -5.71 -10.74
CA LYS A 22 -9.12 -4.80 -9.64
C LYS A 22 -8.35 -5.23 -8.39
N VAL A 23 -7.36 -4.45 -7.99
CA VAL A 23 -6.60 -4.70 -6.77
C VAL A 23 -7.48 -4.38 -5.55
N LEU A 24 -7.79 -5.42 -4.78
CA LEU A 24 -8.58 -5.32 -3.56
C LEU A 24 -7.67 -5.03 -2.35
N ASP A 25 -8.27 -4.57 -1.25
CA ASP A 25 -7.53 -4.30 0.00
C ASP A 25 -6.80 -5.55 0.52
N LYS A 26 -7.31 -6.76 0.23
CA LYS A 26 -6.63 -8.02 0.56
C LYS A 26 -5.28 -8.20 -0.14
N GLU A 27 -5.17 -7.75 -1.39
CA GLU A 27 -3.94 -7.87 -2.19
C GLU A 27 -2.91 -6.87 -1.70
N VAL A 28 -3.36 -5.65 -1.37
CA VAL A 28 -2.51 -4.61 -0.76
C VAL A 28 -2.00 -5.09 0.60
N ALA A 29 -2.86 -5.69 1.42
CA ALA A 29 -2.46 -6.24 2.72
C ALA A 29 -1.39 -7.34 2.54
N ASN A 30 -1.58 -8.24 1.58
CA ASN A 30 -0.62 -9.29 1.26
C ASN A 30 0.71 -8.72 0.75
N ALA A 31 0.67 -7.72 -0.13
CA ALA A 31 1.83 -7.01 -0.65
C ALA A 31 2.65 -6.31 0.46
N LEU A 32 1.95 -5.75 1.45
CA LEU A 32 2.54 -5.12 2.63
C LEU A 32 2.93 -6.14 3.73
N GLU A 33 2.81 -7.45 3.45
CA GLU A 33 3.09 -8.55 4.38
C GLU A 33 2.36 -8.42 5.73
N ILE A 34 1.14 -7.89 5.70
CA ILE A 34 0.28 -7.70 6.88
C ILE A 34 -1.04 -8.43 6.68
N SER A 35 -1.51 -9.08 7.74
CA SER A 35 -2.81 -9.74 7.70
C SER A 35 -3.93 -8.73 7.43
N GLN A 36 -4.98 -9.16 6.72
CA GLN A 36 -6.13 -8.31 6.40
C GLN A 36 -6.75 -7.65 7.65
N ALA A 37 -6.82 -8.37 8.78
CA ALA A 37 -7.28 -7.84 10.06
C ALA A 37 -6.39 -6.70 10.58
N LYS A 38 -5.06 -6.86 10.47
CA LYS A 38 -4.08 -5.83 10.84
C LYS A 38 -4.26 -4.61 9.94
N PHE A 39 -4.32 -4.81 8.62
CA PHE A 39 -4.54 -3.74 7.65
C PHE A 39 -5.83 -2.96 7.93
N ALA A 40 -6.96 -3.65 8.16
CA ALA A 40 -8.23 -3.02 8.50
C ALA A 40 -8.14 -2.18 9.79
N THR A 41 -7.44 -2.70 10.81
CA THR A 41 -7.22 -1.99 12.08
C THR A 41 -6.39 -0.73 11.88
N ILE A 42 -5.28 -0.84 11.15
CA ILE A 42 -4.36 0.27 10.86
C ILE A 42 -5.08 1.35 10.04
N LYS A 43 -5.83 0.95 9.01
CA LYS A 43 -6.68 1.80 8.18
C LYS A 43 -7.73 2.54 9.01
N LYS A 44 -8.40 1.84 9.93
CA LYS A 44 -9.42 2.42 10.82
C LYS A 44 -8.83 3.39 11.84
N ARG A 45 -7.61 3.13 12.32
CA ARG A 45 -6.84 4.06 13.18
C ARG A 45 -6.19 5.21 12.42
N ASN A 46 -6.34 5.27 11.09
CA ASN A 46 -5.68 6.23 10.22
C ASN A 46 -4.15 6.30 10.45
N SER A 47 -3.55 5.17 10.82
CA SER A 47 -2.10 5.04 11.02
C SER A 47 -1.48 4.54 9.73
N THR A 48 -0.30 5.04 9.38
CA THR A 48 0.42 4.59 8.19
C THR A 48 1.49 3.57 8.61
N PRO A 49 1.44 2.31 8.15
CA PRO A 49 2.45 1.30 8.44
C PRO A 49 3.69 1.55 7.56
N TYR A 50 4.47 2.58 7.91
CA TYR A 50 5.64 3.00 7.13
C TYR A 50 6.63 1.86 6.92
N GLU A 51 6.89 1.03 7.93
CA GLU A 51 7.81 -0.10 7.82
C GLU A 51 7.38 -1.11 6.74
N SER A 52 6.11 -1.51 6.74
CA SER A 52 5.56 -2.43 5.73
C SER A 52 5.60 -1.81 4.34
N ILE A 53 5.27 -0.53 4.21
CA ILE A 53 5.31 0.19 2.93
C ILE A 53 6.75 0.29 2.42
N LEU A 54 7.71 0.61 3.28
CA LEU A 54 9.13 0.69 2.93
C LEU A 54 9.68 -0.68 2.49
N LYS A 55 9.33 -1.76 3.19
CA LYS A 55 9.69 -3.13 2.79
C LYS A 55 9.12 -3.48 1.42
N PHE A 56 7.85 -3.18 1.19
CA PHE A 56 7.22 -3.36 -0.12
C PHE A 56 7.91 -2.53 -1.20
N CYS A 57 8.19 -1.25 -0.94
CA CYS A 57 8.87 -0.36 -1.87
C CYS A 57 10.25 -0.90 -2.24
N LYS A 58 11.00 -1.39 -1.26
CA LYS A 58 12.31 -2.00 -1.50
C LYS A 58 12.20 -3.27 -2.36
N LYS A 59 11.17 -4.09 -2.15
CA LYS A 59 10.95 -5.34 -2.88
C LYS A 59 10.54 -5.13 -4.33
N GLU A 60 9.67 -4.16 -4.58
CA GLU A 60 9.15 -3.83 -5.92
C GLU A 60 9.95 -2.71 -6.62
N GLU A 61 11.11 -2.31 -6.07
CA GLU A 61 11.94 -1.21 -6.57
C GLU A 61 11.15 0.10 -6.78
N LEU A 62 10.23 0.36 -5.85
CA LEU A 62 9.28 1.46 -5.88
C LEU A 62 9.80 2.70 -5.16
N CYS A 63 9.59 3.87 -5.78
CA CYS A 63 10.00 5.12 -5.19
C CYS A 63 8.97 5.60 -4.15
N CYS A 64 9.38 5.69 -2.88
CA CYS A 64 8.50 6.19 -1.81
C CYS A 64 8.01 7.62 -2.08
N ASN A 65 8.81 8.43 -2.78
CA ASN A 65 8.43 9.80 -3.13
C ASN A 65 7.12 9.83 -3.95
N GLU A 66 6.98 8.90 -4.90
CA GLU A 66 5.78 8.78 -5.74
C GLU A 66 4.55 8.24 -4.99
N LEU A 67 4.77 7.61 -3.84
CA LEU A 67 3.71 7.08 -3.00
C LEU A 67 3.16 8.12 -2.00
N PHE A 68 4.06 8.92 -1.41
CA PHE A 68 3.72 9.84 -0.33
C PHE A 68 3.52 11.29 -0.77
N PHE A 69 4.14 11.72 -1.88
CA PHE A 69 4.18 13.12 -2.31
C PHE A 69 3.51 13.37 -3.66
N ASP A 70 3.68 12.48 -4.64
CA ASP A 70 3.05 12.58 -5.96
C ASP A 70 1.62 12.02 -5.98
#